data_AF-A0A9Q4TPS7-F1
#
_entry.id   AF-A0A9Q4TPS7-F1
#
_cell.length_a   1.000
_cell.length_b   1.000
_cell.length_c   1.000
_cell.angle_alpha   90.00
_cell.angle_beta   90.00
_cell.angle_gamma   90.00
#
_symmetry.space_group_name_H-M   'P 1'
#
loop_
_entity.id
_entity.type
_entity.pdbx_description
1 polymer ?
#
loop_
_entity_poly.entity_id
_entity_poly.type
_entity_poly.pdbx_seq_one_letter_code
_entity_poly.pdbx_strand_id
1 'polypeptide(L)'
;IYDSILNININIIYGFQDAAITGIFFGILQSTISSFHSLLNSVFSLNDFNSNICPVFNNSIFKIKIKSIIFINLGKIIYISILVFRAFKKAAKYNLKPKEVS
;
A
#
# COMPACT_ATOMS: atom_id res chain seq x y z
N ILE A 1 -13.58 14.97 -4.61
CA ILE A 1 -12.38 14.12 -4.70
C ILE A 1 -11.61 14.36 -3.42
N TYR A 2 -11.15 13.34 -2.70
CA TYR A 2 -10.74 13.48 -1.29
C TYR A 2 -9.42 14.27 -1.18
N ASP A 3 -9.46 15.47 -0.61
CA ASP A 3 -8.27 16.33 -0.36
C ASP A 3 -7.32 15.80 0.75
N SER A 4 -7.28 14.49 0.94
CA SER A 4 -6.38 13.88 1.91
C SER A 4 -4.97 13.87 1.31
N ILE A 5 -4.02 14.44 2.04
CA ILE A 5 -2.62 14.50 1.61
C ILE A 5 -1.91 13.24 2.10
N LEU A 6 -1.12 12.64 1.23
CA LEU A 6 -0.39 11.39 1.51
C LEU A 6 1.10 11.58 1.20
N ASN A 7 1.93 11.28 2.20
CA ASN A 7 3.39 11.26 2.08
C ASN A 7 3.87 9.83 2.28
N ILE A 8 4.59 9.27 1.31
CA ILE A 8 5.08 7.91 1.33
C ILE A 8 6.58 7.88 1.03
N ASN A 9 7.32 7.13 1.85
CA ASN A 9 8.71 6.79 1.61
C ASN A 9 8.87 5.27 1.66
N ILE A 10 9.29 4.70 0.53
CA ILE A 10 9.54 3.27 0.36
C ILE A 10 11.04 3.10 0.17
N ASN A 11 11.65 2.26 1.01
CA ASN A 11 13.05 1.87 0.86
C ASN A 11 13.13 0.34 0.82
N ILE A 12 13.61 -0.19 -0.30
CA ILE A 12 13.72 -1.61 -0.55
C ILE A 12 15.18 -1.90 -0.88
N ILE A 13 15.79 -2.75 -0.07
CA ILE A 13 17.12 -3.31 -0.33
C ILE A 13 16.92 -4.79 -0.55
N TYR A 14 17.25 -5.29 -1.73
CA TYR A 14 17.07 -6.70 -2.04
C TYR A 14 18.19 -7.22 -2.91
N GLY A 15 18.37 -8.53 -2.92
CA GLY A 15 19.37 -9.21 -3.71
C GLY A 15 19.08 -10.70 -3.74
N PHE A 16 19.39 -11.34 -4.87
CA PHE A 16 19.36 -12.79 -5.00
C PHE A 16 20.79 -13.31 -5.22
N GLN A 17 20.98 -14.61 -5.01
CA GLN A 17 22.27 -15.27 -5.33
C GLN A 17 22.64 -15.11 -6.81
N ASP A 18 21.64 -15.12 -7.70
CA ASP A 18 21.83 -14.89 -9.11
C ASP A 18 21.66 -13.39 -9.44
N ALA A 19 22.70 -12.81 -10.06
CA ALA A 19 22.69 -11.43 -10.50
C ALA A 19 21.65 -11.16 -11.60
N ALA A 20 21.41 -12.11 -12.51
CA ALA A 20 20.42 -11.96 -13.58
C ALA A 20 19.01 -11.84 -12.99
N ILE A 21 18.68 -12.69 -12.02
CA ILE A 21 17.39 -12.63 -11.30
C ILE A 21 17.24 -11.28 -10.59
N THR A 22 18.31 -10.82 -9.93
CA THR A 22 18.31 -9.51 -9.25
C THR A 22 18.02 -8.35 -10.21
N GLY A 23 18.61 -8.38 -11.41
CA GLY A 23 18.40 -7.39 -12.47
C GLY A 23 16.99 -7.43 -13.09
N ILE A 24 16.47 -8.63 -13.37
CA ILE A 24 15.09 -8.80 -13.88
C ILE A 24 14.10 -8.28 -12.84
N PHE A 25 14.28 -8.66 -11.59
CA PHE A 25 13.41 -8.22 -10.51
C PHE A 25 13.47 -6.70 -10.33
N PHE A 26 14.61 -6.06 -10.60
CA PHE A 26 14.75 -4.60 -10.54
C PHE A 26 13.80 -3.90 -11.51
N GLY A 27 13.79 -4.35 -12.78
CA GLY A 27 12.91 -3.79 -13.80
C GLY A 27 11.43 -3.97 -13.45
N ILE A 28 11.06 -5.15 -12.94
CA ILE A 28 9.68 -5.44 -12.50
C ILE A 28 9.31 -4.54 -11.32
N LEU A 29 10.18 -4.42 -10.32
CA LEU A 29 9.93 -3.62 -9.14
C LEU A 29 9.75 -2.15 -9.51
N GLN A 30 10.65 -1.60 -10.33
CA GLN A 30 10.60 -0.20 -10.76
C GLN A 30 9.31 0.12 -11.49
N SER A 31 8.85 -0.78 -12.36
CA SER A 31 7.59 -0.66 -13.09
C SER A 31 6.37 -0.72 -12.15
N THR A 32 6.45 -1.59 -11.16
CA THR A 32 5.40 -1.75 -10.14
C THR A 32 5.31 -0.53 -9.24
N ILE A 33 6.43 0.02 -8.78
CA ILE A 33 6.47 1.27 -7.98
C ILE A 33 5.88 2.43 -8.78
N SER A 34 6.20 2.55 -10.06
CA SER A 34 5.67 3.61 -10.94
C SER A 34 4.15 3.49 -11.10
N SER A 35 3.66 2.27 -11.30
CA SER A 35 2.22 1.99 -11.40
C SER A 35 1.51 2.27 -10.07
N PHE A 36 2.13 1.88 -8.96
CA PHE A 36 1.63 2.14 -7.61
C PHE A 36 1.55 3.63 -7.30
N HIS A 37 2.56 4.41 -7.70
CA HIS A 37 2.55 5.87 -7.59
C HIS A 37 1.35 6.48 -8.34
N SER A 38 1.11 6.06 -9.59
CA SER A 38 -0.04 6.52 -10.37
C SER A 38 -1.38 6.18 -9.71
N LEU A 39 -1.53 4.94 -9.22
CA LEU A 39 -2.73 4.51 -8.50
C LEU A 39 -2.98 5.37 -7.25
N LEU A 40 -1.93 5.63 -6.47
CA LEU A 40 -2.04 6.45 -5.27
C LEU A 40 -2.40 7.89 -5.60
N ASN A 41 -1.80 8.47 -6.65
CA ASN A 41 -2.09 9.84 -7.07
C ASN A 41 -3.53 10.02 -7.60
N SER A 42 -4.16 8.94 -8.06
CA SER A 42 -5.57 8.94 -8.48
C SER A 42 -6.54 9.06 -7.30
N VAL A 43 -6.14 8.55 -6.12
CA VAL A 43 -7.02 8.48 -4.93
C VAL A 43 -6.69 9.58 -3.91
N PHE A 44 -5.41 9.94 -3.79
CA PHE A 44 -4.89 10.90 -2.80
C PHE A 44 -4.10 11.99 -3.50
N SER A 45 -4.03 13.17 -2.88
CA SER A 45 -3.06 14.18 -3.28
C SER A 45 -1.69 13.79 -2.69
N LEU A 46 -0.79 13.29 -3.55
CA LEU A 46 0.57 12.93 -3.15
C LEU A 46 1.41 14.21 -3.07
N ASN A 47 1.82 14.60 -1.86
CA ASN A 47 2.76 15.71 -1.68
C ASN A 47 4.20 15.22 -1.83
N ASP A 48 4.54 14.12 -1.15
CA ASP A 48 5.88 13.53 -1.19
C ASP A 48 5.80 12.02 -1.41
N PHE A 49 6.23 11.55 -2.59
CA PHE A 49 6.46 10.14 -2.86
C PHE A 49 7.95 9.91 -3.14
N ASN A 50 8.62 9.16 -2.25
CA ASN A 50 10.01 8.79 -2.43
C ASN A 50 10.14 7.26 -2.44
N SER A 51 10.78 6.73 -3.46
CA SER A 51 11.08 5.30 -3.59
C SER A 51 12.56 5.10 -3.82
N ASN A 52 13.23 4.47 -2.87
CA ASN A 52 14.61 4.01 -3.00
C ASN A 52 14.62 2.49 -3.16
N ILE A 53 15.10 2.00 -4.30
CA ILE A 53 15.20 0.57 -4.59
C ILE A 53 16.66 0.28 -4.88
N CYS A 54 17.30 -0.47 -3.99
CA CYS A 54 18.72 -0.78 -4.06
C CYS A 54 18.90 -2.29 -4.29
N PRO A 55 19.24 -2.70 -5.53
CA PRO A 55 19.62 -4.08 -5.82
C PRO A 55 21.04 -4.36 -5.33
N VAL A 56 21.22 -5.49 -4.63
CA VAL A 56 22.52 -6.01 -4.20
C VAL A 56 22.74 -7.33 -4.91
N PHE A 57 23.68 -7.35 -5.86
CA PHE A 57 23.96 -8.52 -6.68
C PHE A 57 24.77 -9.57 -5.92
N ASN A 58 24.60 -10.84 -6.29
CA ASN A 58 25.31 -12.00 -5.74
C ASN A 58 25.17 -12.16 -4.21
N ASN A 59 24.11 -11.61 -3.63
CA ASN A 59 23.88 -11.66 -2.20
C ASN A 59 22.38 -11.82 -1.93
N SER A 60 22.00 -12.89 -1.24
CA SER A 60 20.61 -13.12 -0.89
C SER A 60 20.23 -12.25 0.31
N ILE A 61 19.59 -11.11 0.05
CA ILE A 61 19.12 -10.20 1.09
C ILE A 61 17.75 -9.65 0.72
N PHE A 62 16.93 -9.37 1.72
CA PHE A 62 15.65 -8.72 1.52
C PHE A 62 15.29 -7.89 2.73
N LYS A 63 15.21 -6.58 2.55
CA LYS A 63 14.86 -5.60 3.59
C LYS A 63 13.92 -4.57 2.99
N ILE A 64 12.74 -4.46 3.58
CA ILE A 64 11.74 -3.46 3.20
C ILE A 64 11.50 -2.54 4.37
N LYS A 65 11.50 -1.23 4.09
CA LYS A 65 11.13 -0.18 5.03
C LYS A 65 10.16 0.76 4.36
N ILE A 66 8.93 0.81 4.87
CA ILE A 66 7.88 1.70 4.37
C ILE A 66 7.53 2.67 5.48
N LYS A 67 7.57 3.96 5.19
CA LYS A 67 7.06 5.03 6.04
C LYS A 67 5.95 5.75 5.29
N SER A 68 4.83 6.00 5.96
CA SER A 68 3.72 6.74 5.39
C SER A 68 3.14 7.69 6.42
N ILE A 69 2.78 8.89 5.98
CA ILE A 69 2.10 9.90 6.79
C ILE A 69 0.88 10.36 5.98
N ILE A 70 -0.29 10.25 6.59
CA ILE A 70 -1.56 10.58 5.97
C ILE A 70 -2.18 11.74 6.74
N PHE A 71 -2.45 12.85 6.04
CA PHE A 71 -3.14 14.01 6.61
C PHE A 71 -4.62 13.94 6.21
N ILE A 72 -5.47 13.63 7.18
CA ILE A 72 -6.92 13.62 7.02
C ILE A 72 -7.53 14.51 8.09
N ASN A 73 -8.58 15.25 7.74
CA ASN A 73 -9.38 16.01 8.70
C ASN A 73 -10.04 15.06 9.72
N LEU A 74 -9.97 15.41 11.01
CA LEU A 74 -10.57 14.65 12.11
C LEU A 74 -12.05 14.28 11.88
N GLY A 75 -12.86 15.19 11.34
CA GLY A 75 -14.26 14.93 11.02
C GLY A 75 -14.44 13.84 9.97
N LYS A 76 -13.56 13.79 8.96
CA LYS A 76 -13.56 12.74 7.94
C LYS A 76 -13.12 11.39 8.55
N ILE A 77 -12.16 11.40 9.48
CA ILE A 77 -11.75 10.19 10.22
C ILE A 77 -12.95 9.62 10.98
N ILE A 78 -13.66 10.44 11.75
CA ILE A 78 -14.85 10.02 12.51
C ILE A 78 -15.91 9.41 11.58
N TYR A 79 -16.21 10.07 10.46
CA TYR A 79 -17.17 9.57 9.48
C TYR A 79 -16.79 8.19 8.93
N ILE A 80 -15.55 8.02 8.48
CA ILE A 80 -15.03 6.75 7.96
C ILE A 80 -15.07 5.67 9.05
N SER A 81 -14.66 5.99 10.29
CA SER A 81 -14.71 5.05 11.42
C SER A 81 -16.12 4.54 11.70
N ILE A 82 -17.13 5.42 11.70
CA ILE A 82 -18.53 5.04 11.90
C ILE A 82 -19.02 4.16 10.74
N LEU A 83 -18.70 4.54 9.49
CA LEU A 83 -19.09 3.79 8.30
C LEU A 83 -18.52 2.36 8.33
N VAL A 84 -17.22 2.25 8.60
CA VAL A 84 -16.49 0.97 8.70
C VAL A 84 -17.06 0.13 9.85
N PHE A 85 -17.31 0.72 11.03
CA PHE A 85 -17.92 0.01 12.14
C PHE A 85 -19.32 -0.54 11.80
N ARG A 86 -20.14 0.25 11.10
CA ARG A 86 -21.46 -0.20 10.63
C ARG A 86 -21.35 -1.32 9.60
N ALA A 87 -20.40 -1.24 8.68
CA ALA A 87 -20.14 -2.27 7.67
C ALA A 87 -19.73 -3.59 8.34
N PHE A 88 -18.79 -3.55 9.28
CA PHE A 88 -18.38 -4.73 10.05
C PHE A 88 -19.53 -5.31 10.87
N LYS A 89 -20.33 -4.47 11.55
CA LYS A 89 -21.51 -4.94 12.30
C LYS A 89 -22.54 -5.61 11.38
N LYS A 90 -22.74 -5.07 10.17
CA LYS A 90 -23.64 -5.66 9.17
C LYS A 90 -23.11 -6.99 8.65
N ALA A 91 -21.82 -7.07 8.34
CA ALA A 91 -21.16 -8.30 7.91
C ALA A 91 -21.22 -9.38 9.01
N ALA A 92 -20.92 -9.04 10.26
CA ALA A 92 -21.04 -9.96 11.39
C ALA A 92 -22.48 -10.46 11.57
N LYS A 93 -23.49 -9.57 11.46
CA LYS A 93 -24.91 -9.96 11.54
C LYS A 93 -25.33 -10.88 10.37
N TYR A 94 -24.78 -10.67 9.17
CA TYR A 94 -25.00 -11.54 8.02
C TYR A 94 -24.36 -12.92 8.20
N ASN A 95 -23.20 -13.02 8.85
CA ASN A 95 -22.55 -14.30 9.14
C ASN A 95 -23.20 -15.05 10.32
N LEU A 96 -23.95 -14.36 11.19
CA LEU A 96 -24.68 -14.94 12.33
C LEU A 96 -26.11 -15.38 11.99
N LYS A 97 -26.67 -14.93 10.87
CA LYS A 97 -27.89 -15.50 10.29
C LYS A 97 -27.46 -16.37 9.11
N PRO A 98 -27.24 -17.68 9.28
CA PRO A 98 -27.01 -18.53 8.12
C PRO A 98 -28.17 -18.28 7.15
N LYS A 99 -27.86 -18.21 5.85
CA LYS A 99 -28.89 -18.29 4.81
C LYS A 99 -29.76 -19.49 5.18
N GLU A 100 -30.99 -19.26 5.60
CA GLU A 100 -32.03 -20.27 5.50
C GLU A 100 -32.19 -20.48 4.00
N VAL A 101 -31.43 -21.45 3.50
CA VAL A 101 -31.53 -21.95 2.13
C VAL A 101 -32.91 -22.56 2.02
N SER A 102 -33.83 -21.79 1.44
CA SER A 102 -35.10 -22.29 0.90
C SER A 102 -34.84 -23.12 -0.36
#